data_AF-A0A662CFX0-F1
#
_entry.id   AF-A0A662CFX0-F1
#
_cell.length_a   1.000
_cell.length_b   1.000
_cell.length_c   1.000
_cell.angle_alpha   90.00
_cell.angle_beta   90.00
_cell.angle_gamma   90.00
#
_symmetry.space_group_name_H-M   'P 1'
#
loop_
_entity.id
_entity.type
_entity.pdbx_description
1 polymer ?
#
loop_
_entity_poly.entity_id
_entity_poly.type
_entity_poly.pdbx_seq_one_letter_code
_entity_poly.pdbx_strand_id
1 'polypeptide(L)'
;VILFIYNKLGIQPFTAKTLKIFLLISMAFLINFLLPTLDSWFLDSLYRSVIVAGLFIIVTYYYKLSEDLNSVVRSVFNLLGIGRGSR
;
A
#
# COMPACT_ATOMS: atom_id res chain seq x y z
N VAL A 1 0.84 4.02 -32.40
CA VAL A 1 2.03 4.47 -31.64
C VAL A 1 2.32 3.58 -30.44
N ILE A 2 1.34 3.31 -29.54
CA ILE A 2 1.53 2.46 -28.35
C ILE A 2 2.00 1.02 -28.67
N LEU A 3 1.50 0.37 -29.74
CA LEU A 3 1.91 -1.00 -30.10
C LEU A 3 3.40 -1.15 -30.50
N PHE A 4 4.01 -0.10 -31.06
CA PHE A 4 5.38 -0.17 -31.59
C PHE A 4 6.45 -0.07 -30.48
N ILE A 5 6.12 0.65 -29.40
CA ILE A 5 6.94 0.75 -28.18
C ILE A 5 6.99 -0.60 -27.46
N TYR A 6 5.85 -1.30 -27.41
CA TYR A 6 5.69 -2.57 -26.69
C TYR A 6 6.60 -3.68 -27.23
N ASN A 7 6.70 -3.80 -28.57
CA ASN A 7 7.52 -4.84 -29.22
C ASN A 7 9.02 -4.53 -29.23
N LYS A 8 9.42 -3.25 -29.17
CA LYS A 8 10.82 -2.85 -29.43
C LYS A 8 11.62 -2.56 -28.15
N LEU A 9 10.93 -2.25 -27.05
CA LEU A 9 11.58 -1.94 -25.77
C LEU A 9 11.48 -3.08 -24.75
N GLY A 10 10.54 -4.03 -24.89
CA GLY A 10 10.36 -5.10 -23.91
C GLY A 10 10.02 -4.62 -22.49
N ILE A 11 9.81 -3.30 -22.33
CA ILE A 11 9.41 -2.66 -21.09
C ILE A 11 7.92 -2.89 -20.97
N GLN A 12 7.54 -4.04 -20.41
CA GLN A 12 6.23 -4.16 -19.81
C GLN A 12 6.21 -3.17 -18.64
N PRO A 13 5.38 -2.10 -18.65
CA PRO A 13 5.32 -1.15 -17.53
C PRO A 13 4.66 -1.80 -16.29
N PHE A 14 4.21 -3.05 -16.43
CA PHE A 14 3.61 -3.86 -15.40
C PHE A 14 4.55 -5.02 -15.08
N THR A 15 5.52 -4.77 -14.20
CA THR A 15 6.34 -5.83 -13.60
C THR A 15 5.49 -6.65 -12.63
N ALA A 16 5.94 -7.84 -12.21
CA ALA A 16 5.30 -8.63 -11.15
C ALA A 16 5.05 -7.83 -9.84
N LYS A 17 5.82 -6.76 -9.61
CA LYS A 17 5.61 -5.79 -8.53
C LYS A 17 4.28 -5.03 -8.68
N THR A 18 3.95 -4.58 -9.90
CA THR A 18 2.72 -3.83 -10.17
C THR A 18 1.47 -4.69 -9.95
N LEU A 19 1.53 -5.98 -10.29
CA LEU A 19 0.43 -6.92 -10.01
C LEU A 19 0.19 -7.09 -8.50
N LYS A 20 1.27 -7.16 -7.70
CA LYS A 20 1.16 -7.24 -6.24
C LYS A 20 0.57 -5.95 -5.63
N ILE A 21 0.95 -4.78 -6.15
CA ILE A 21 0.38 -3.49 -5.72
C ILE A 21 -1.10 -3.42 -6.09
N PHE A 22 -1.47 -3.89 -7.29
CA PHE A 22 -2.87 -3.94 -7.70
C PHE A 22 -3.70 -4.83 -6.76
N LEU A 23 -3.16 -6.01 -6.41
CA LEU A 23 -3.78 -6.91 -5.43
C LEU A 23 -3.96 -6.25 -4.05
N LEU A 24 -2.95 -5.52 -3.58
CA LEU A 24 -2.99 -4.76 -2.33
C LEU A 24 -4.13 -3.72 -2.35
N ILE A 25 -4.22 -2.93 -3.41
CA ILE A 25 -5.25 -1.89 -3.56
C ILE A 25 -6.64 -2.54 -3.62
N SER A 26 -6.81 -3.63 -4.37
CA SER A 26 -8.07 -4.38 -4.41
C SER A 26 -8.48 -4.91 -3.04
N MET A 27 -7.55 -5.47 -2.25
CA MET A 27 -7.84 -5.91 -0.88
C MET A 27 -8.23 -4.74 0.03
N ALA A 28 -7.48 -3.64 -0.01
CA ALA A 28 -7.78 -2.46 0.79
C ALA A 28 -9.17 -1.88 0.47
N PHE A 29 -9.54 -1.87 -0.82
CA PHE A 29 -10.86 -1.43 -1.26
C PHE A 29 -11.97 -2.36 -0.76
N LEU A 30 -11.76 -3.68 -0.82
CA LEU A 30 -12.73 -4.66 -0.36
C LEU A 30 -12.97 -4.57 1.15
N ILE A 31 -11.90 -4.33 1.93
CA ILE A 31 -11.99 -4.12 3.37
C ILE A 31 -12.73 -2.83 3.69
N ASN A 32 -12.47 -1.73 2.96
CA ASN A 32 -13.22 -0.49 3.11
C ASN A 32 -14.72 -0.68 2.83
N PHE A 33 -15.06 -1.51 1.83
CA PHE A 33 -16.46 -1.84 1.55
C PHE A 33 -17.12 -2.66 2.67
N LEU A 34 -16.35 -3.53 3.34
CA LEU A 34 -16.85 -4.38 4.43
C LEU A 34 -17.00 -3.61 5.76
N LEU A 35 -16.30 -2.49 5.91
CA LEU A 35 -16.35 -1.64 7.09
C LEU A 35 -17.75 -1.00 7.21
N PRO A 36 -18.47 -1.17 8.33
CA PRO A 36 -19.78 -0.56 8.54
C PRO A 36 -19.68 0.96 8.68
N THR A 37 -20.74 1.69 8.32
CA THR A 37 -20.83 3.14 8.52
C THR A 37 -21.22 3.46 9.96
N LEU A 38 -20.52 4.39 10.59
CA LEU A 38 -20.89 4.94 11.89
C LEU A 38 -21.80 6.17 11.73
N ASP A 39 -22.68 6.42 12.71
CA ASP A 39 -23.64 7.54 12.68
C ASP A 39 -22.97 8.92 12.72
N SER A 40 -21.80 9.02 13.34
CA SER A 40 -21.00 10.24 13.38
C SER A 40 -20.05 10.29 12.18
N TRP A 41 -20.27 11.26 11.28
CA TRP A 41 -19.43 11.49 10.11
C TRP A 41 -17.93 11.66 10.44
N PHE A 42 -17.63 12.27 11.60
CA PHE A 42 -16.25 12.50 12.04
C PHE A 42 -15.59 11.19 12.50
N LEU A 43 -16.30 10.40 13.30
CA LEU A 43 -15.81 9.10 13.77
C LEU A 43 -15.73 8.09 12.62
N ASP A 44 -16.69 8.10 11.68
CA ASP A 44 -16.67 7.23 10.50
C ASP A 44 -15.44 7.49 9.62
N SER A 45 -15.14 8.77 9.37
CA SER A 45 -13.97 9.15 8.57
C SER A 45 -12.66 8.79 9.26
N LEU A 46 -12.53 9.06 10.57
CA LEU A 46 -11.32 8.79 11.32
C LEU A 46 -11.05 7.28 11.41
N TYR A 47 -12.06 6.48 11.78
CA TYR A 47 -11.88 5.04 11.96
C TYR A 47 -11.57 4.33 10.64
N ARG A 48 -12.27 4.65 9.54
CA ARG A 48 -11.98 4.08 8.22
C ARG A 48 -10.57 4.42 7.77
N SER A 49 -10.16 5.67 7.96
CA SER A 49 -8.82 6.14 7.56
C SER A 49 -7.72 5.43 8.34
N VAL A 50 -7.87 5.29 9.66
CA VAL A 50 -6.89 4.60 10.51
C VAL A 50 -6.80 3.11 10.16
N ILE A 51 -7.93 2.43 9.96
CA ILE A 51 -7.94 1.01 9.60
C ILE A 51 -7.32 0.79 8.23
N VAL A 52 -7.73 1.55 7.21
CA VAL A 52 -7.19 1.42 5.86
C VAL A 52 -5.71 1.75 5.83
N ALA A 53 -5.27 2.82 6.50
CA ALA A 53 -3.86 3.19 6.57
C ALA A 53 -3.03 2.14 7.32
N GLY A 54 -3.51 1.65 8.47
CA GLY A 54 -2.84 0.60 9.24
C GLY A 54 -2.70 -0.69 8.44
N LEU A 55 -3.75 -1.10 7.74
CA LEU A 55 -3.73 -2.28 6.87
C LEU A 55 -2.74 -2.10 5.71
N PHE A 56 -2.73 -0.91 5.10
CA PHE A 56 -1.79 -0.60 4.04
C PHE A 56 -0.35 -0.71 4.51
N ILE A 57 -0.03 -0.17 5.71
CA ILE A 57 1.31 -0.25 6.32
C ILE A 57 1.70 -1.70 6.63
N ILE A 58 0.81 -2.48 7.25
CA ILE A 58 1.08 -3.89 7.59
C ILE A 58 1.37 -4.70 6.33
N VAL A 59 0.51 -4.60 5.31
CA VAL A 59 0.65 -5.41 4.10
C VAL A 59 1.85 -4.94 3.27
N THR A 60 2.11 -3.63 3.16
CA THR A 60 3.31 -3.14 2.46
C THR A 60 4.61 -3.59 3.12
N TYR A 61 4.66 -3.58 4.46
CA TYR A 61 5.80 -4.08 5.21
C TYR A 61 6.00 -5.60 5.02
N TYR A 62 4.91 -6.38 5.15
CA TYR A 62 4.98 -7.84 5.08
C TYR A 62 5.33 -8.33 3.67
N TYR A 63 4.71 -7.76 2.64
CA TYR A 63 4.93 -8.19 1.25
C TYR A 63 6.19 -7.61 0.61
N LYS A 64 6.91 -6.71 1.30
CA LYS A 64 8.11 -6.01 0.78
C LYS A 64 7.93 -5.56 -0.68
N LEU A 65 6.75 -4.99 -0.98
CA LEU A 65 6.25 -4.80 -2.34
C LEU A 65 7.19 -3.99 -3.24
N SER A 66 7.92 -3.05 -2.65
CA SER A 66 9.12 -2.47 -3.25
C SER A 66 10.10 -2.07 -2.15
N GLU A 67 11.39 -2.10 -2.45
CA GLU A 67 12.43 -1.61 -1.53
C GLU A 67 12.20 -0.14 -1.14
N ASP A 68 11.67 0.67 -2.07
CA ASP A 68 11.27 2.07 -1.84
C ASP A 68 10.12 2.20 -0.84
N LEU A 69 9.04 1.43 -0.97
CA LEU A 69 7.94 1.51 0.00
C LEU A 69 8.40 1.05 1.38
N ASN A 70 9.27 0.05 1.41
CA ASN A 70 9.86 -0.44 2.66
C ASN A 70 10.83 0.56 3.30
N SER A 71 11.53 1.38 2.51
CA SER A 71 12.39 2.45 3.04
C SER A 71 11.56 3.58 3.63
N VAL A 72 10.43 3.94 3.01
CA VAL A 72 9.47 4.92 3.54
C VAL A 72 8.83 4.41 4.84
N VAL A 73 8.33 3.18 4.88
CA VAL A 73 7.74 2.60 6.10
C VAL A 73 8.77 2.55 7.22
N ARG A 74 10.00 2.11 6.95
CA ARG A 74 11.10 2.16 7.95
C ARG A 74 11.39 3.58 8.43
N SER A 75 11.37 4.57 7.53
CA SER A 75 11.60 5.97 7.90
C SER A 75 10.52 6.50 8.84
N VAL A 76 9.25 6.16 8.58
CA VAL A 76 8.12 6.50 9.46
C VAL A 76 8.23 5.81 10.81
N PHE A 77 8.59 4.52 10.85
CA PHE A 77 8.81 3.78 12.09
C PHE A 77 9.98 4.33 12.92
N ASN A 78 11.05 4.79 12.27
CA ASN A 78 12.19 5.43 12.92
C ASN A 78 11.81 6.80 13.50
N LEU A 79 10.99 7.59 12.79
CA LEU A 79 10.47 8.87 13.28
C LEU A 79 9.53 8.71 14.48
N LEU A 80 8.75 7.63 14.51
CA LEU A 80 7.86 7.31 15.63
C LEU A 80 8.59 6.72 16.84
N GLY A 81 9.92 6.54 16.78
CA GLY A 81 10.73 6.02 17.90
C GLY A 81 10.51 4.53 18.20
N ILE A 82 9.72 3.83 17.38
CA ILE A 82 9.40 2.41 17.51
C ILE A 82 10.46 1.55 16.80
N GLY A 83 11.28 2.13 15.93
CA GLY A 83 12.40 1.48 15.26
C GLY A 83 13.75 1.63 15.98
N ARG A 84 14.01 0.80 17.02
CA ARG A 84 15.38 0.49 17.45
C ARG A 84 15.69 -0.99 17.20
N GLY A 85 16.61 -1.25 16.27
CA GLY A 85 17.17 -2.56 15.92
C GLY A 85 16.79 -2.98 14.49
N SER A 86 17.69 -3.33 13.57
CA SER A 86 19.07 -3.80 13.67
C SER A 86 19.89 -3.26 12.50
N ARG A 87 21.19 -3.14 12.79
CA ARG A 87 22.33 -3.08 11.87
C ARG A 87 22.11 -3.83 10.56
#